data_AF-A0A3D5WMJ1-F1
#
_entry.id   AF-A0A3D5WMJ1-F1
#
_cell.length_a   1.000
_cell.length_b   1.000
_cell.length_c   1.000
_cell.angle_alpha   90.00
_cell.angle_beta   90.00
_cell.angle_gamma   90.00
#
_symmetry.space_group_name_H-M   'P 1'
#
loop_
_entity.id
_entity.type
_entity.pdbx_description
1 polymer ?
#
loop_
_entity_poly.entity_id
_entity_poly.type
_entity_poly.pdbx_seq_one_letter_code
_entity_poly.pdbx_strand_id
1 'polypeptide(L)' 'YEIGMSHLGIQILYDMFNTREDIYCERVYSPWVDLDKIMREQKIPLFALESQDPIKEFDF' A
#
# COMPACT_ATOMS: atom_id res chain seq x y z
N TYR A 1 -5.74 8.18 -16.37
CA TYR A 1 -6.66 7.15 -15.87
C TYR A 1 -6.72 6.07 -16.94
N GLU A 2 -5.70 5.21 -16.97
CA GLU A 2 -5.57 4.16 -17.97
C GLU A 2 -6.38 2.95 -17.51
N ILE A 3 -7.61 2.88 -18.00
CA ILE A 3 -8.48 1.71 -17.89
C ILE A 3 -7.75 0.57 -18.62
N GLY A 4 -7.04 -0.29 -17.88
CA GLY A 4 -6.29 -1.39 -18.49
C GLY A 4 -5.22 -2.07 -17.63
N MET A 5 -4.80 -1.50 -16.49
CA MET A 5 -3.87 -2.22 -15.61
C MET A 5 -4.60 -3.37 -14.91
N SER A 6 -4.12 -4.59 -15.10
CA SER A 6 -4.66 -5.82 -14.52
C SER A 6 -4.51 -5.80 -12.99
N HIS A 7 -5.43 -5.12 -12.30
CA HIS A 7 -5.54 -5.15 -10.85
C HIS A 7 -5.92 -6.55 -10.33
N LEU A 8 -6.34 -7.46 -11.22
CA LEU A 8 -6.68 -8.82 -10.84
C LEU A 8 -5.48 -9.58 -10.26
N GLY A 9 -4.29 -9.42 -10.85
CA GLY A 9 -3.08 -10.09 -10.35
C GLY A 9 -2.75 -9.68 -8.91
N ILE A 10 -2.81 -8.38 -8.62
CA ILE A 10 -2.55 -7.89 -7.26
C ILE A 10 -3.66 -8.30 -6.27
N GLN A 11 -4.93 -8.39 -6.72
CA GLN A 11 -6.01 -8.93 -5.88
C GLN A 11 -5.79 -10.40 -5.54
N ILE A 12 -5.41 -11.23 -6.52
CA ILE A 12 -5.12 -12.66 -6.32
C ILE A 12 -3.96 -12.84 -5.33
N LEU A 13 -2.86 -12.10 -5.50
CA LEU A 13 -1.71 -12.21 -4.61
C LEU A 13 -2.05 -11.74 -3.19
N TYR A 14 -2.75 -10.60 -3.07
CA TYR A 14 -3.20 -10.09 -1.78
C TYR A 14 -4.07 -11.12 -1.03
N ASP A 15 -5.06 -11.69 -1.72
CA ASP A 15 -5.92 -12.73 -1.14
C ASP A 15 -5.13 -13.98 -0.77
N MET A 16 -4.33 -14.51 -1.70
CA MET A 16 -3.51 -15.69 -1.49
C MET A 16 -2.58 -15.54 -0.28
N PHE A 17 -1.86 -14.43 -0.14
CA PHE A 17 -0.95 -14.22 0.99
C PHE A 17 -1.69 -14.10 2.31
N ASN A 18 -2.81 -13.38 2.35
CA ASN A 18 -3.60 -13.22 3.57
C ASN A 18 -4.39 -14.47 3.98
N THR A 19 -4.43 -15.53 3.16
CA THR A 19 -4.97 -16.84 3.59
C THR A 19 -3.99 -17.66 4.45
N ARG A 20 -2.72 -17.25 4.52
CA ARG A 20 -1.70 -17.92 5.32
C ARG A 20 -1.64 -17.32 6.72
N GLU A 21 -1.61 -18.18 7.74
CA GLU A 21 -1.58 -17.75 9.14
C GLU A 21 -0.30 -17.00 9.53
N ASP A 22 0.79 -17.18 8.78
CA ASP A 22 2.12 -16.61 9.04
C ASP A 22 2.41 -15.34 8.25
N ILE A 23 1.44 -14.82 7.48
CA ILE A 23 1.65 -13.67 6.61
C ILE A 23 0.53 -12.67 6.80
N TYR A 24 0.91 -11.40 6.91
CA TYR A 24 0.00 -10.26 6.85
C TYR A 24 0.42 -9.34 5.70
N CYS A 25 -0.39 -9.30 4.64
CA CYS A 25 -0.05 -8.60 3.41
C CYS A 25 -0.96 -7.39 3.22
N GLU A 26 -0.39 -6.19 3.18
CA GLU A 26 -1.10 -4.95 2.88
C GLU A 26 -0.59 -4.31 1.60
N ARG A 27 -1.40 -3.39 1.05
CA ARG A 27 -1.09 -2.66 -0.17
C ARG A 27 -0.59 -1.26 0.17
N VAL A 28 0.34 -0.75 -0.64
CA VAL A 28 0.77 0.65 -0.60
C VAL A 28 0.92 1.15 -2.02
N TYR A 29 0.55 2.41 -2.26
CA TYR A 29 0.75 3.08 -3.54
C TYR A 29 1.67 4.28 -3.36
N SER A 30 2.53 4.52 -4.36
CA SER A 30 3.31 5.75 -4.41
C SER A 30 2.34 6.93 -4.52
N PRO A 31 2.43 7.93 -3.63
CA PRO A 31 1.68 9.17 -3.82
C PRO A 31 2.13 9.84 -5.12
N TRP A 32 1.21 10.53 -5.77
CA TRP A 32 1.55 11.42 -6.87
C TRP A 32 2.29 12.67 -6.33
N VAL A 33 2.94 13.42 -7.21
CA VAL A 33 3.87 14.50 -6.82
C VAL A 33 3.22 15.62 -5.98
N ASP A 34 1.92 15.85 -6.17
CA ASP A 34 1.12 16.79 -5.41
C ASP A 34 0.89 16.29 -3.97
N LEU A 35 0.49 15.03 -3.81
CA LEU A 35 0.27 14.41 -2.51
C LEU A 35 1.60 14.19 -1.75
N ASP A 36 2.67 13.75 -2.42
CA ASP A 36 4.01 13.58 -1.80
C ASP A 36 4.48 14.88 -1.13
N LYS A 37 4.30 16.01 -1.82
CA LYS A 37 4.65 17.33 -1.28
C LYS A 37 3.88 17.63 0.02
N ILE A 38 2.57 17.44 0.02
CA ILE A 38 1.72 17.68 1.20
C ILE A 38 2.12 16.75 2.35
N MET A 39 2.33 15.46 2.05
CA MET A 39 2.72 14.47 3.06
C MET A 39 4.05 14.85 3.72
N ARG A 40 5.04 15.32 2.95
CA ARG A 40 6.32 15.79 3.50
C ARG A 40 6.18 17.04 4.35
N GLU A 41 5.44 18.05 3.87
CA GLU A 41 5.22 19.31 4.60
C GLU A 41 4.51 19.07 5.94
N GLN A 42 3.52 18.19 5.96
CA GLN A 42 2.73 17.86 7.14
C GLN A 42 3.31 16.71 7.98
N LYS A 43 4.48 16.16 7.58
CA LYS A 43 5.12 15.00 8.23
C LYS A 43 4.20 13.78 8.35
N ILE A 44 3.34 13.58 7.37
CA ILE A 44 2.48 12.40 7.26
C ILE A 44 3.36 11.26 6.68
N PRO A 45 3.51 10.13 7.37
CA PRO A 45 4.28 9.01 6.85
C PRO A 45 3.58 8.40 5.64
N LEU A 46 4.34 7.70 4.78
CA LEU A 46 3.71 6.75 3.87
C LEU A 46 3.07 5.64 4.71
N PHE A 47 1.83 5.29 4.39
CA PHE A 47 1.04 4.33 5.15
C PHE A 47 0.42 3.26 4.25
N ALA A 48 0.08 2.12 4.86
CA ALA A 48 -0.57 1.01 4.19
C ALA A 48 -2.07 1.29 3.98
N LEU A 49 -2.65 0.75 2.90
CA LEU A 49 -3.98 1.13 2.43
C LEU A 49 -5.10 0.63 3.34
N GLU A 50 -4.92 -0.52 3.97
CA GLU A 50 -5.92 -1.18 4.80
C GLU A 50 -5.89 -0.69 6.25
N SER A 51 -4.73 -0.76 6.91
CA SER A 51 -4.58 -0.37 8.32
C SER A 51 -4.36 1.12 8.53
N GLN A 52 -3.82 1.81 7.53
CA GLN A 52 -3.21 3.14 7.67
C GLN A 52 -1.96 3.15 8.56
N ASP A 53 -1.38 1.99 8.84
CA ASP A 53 -0.14 1.89 9.60
C ASP A 53 1.04 2.45 8.78
N PRO A 54 1.97 3.18 9.40
CA PRO A 54 3.15 3.67 8.71
C PRO A 54 3.99 2.53 8.14
N ILE A 55 4.36 2.61 6.85
CA ILE A 55 5.15 1.55 6.18
C ILE A 55 6.49 1.26 6.87
N LYS A 56 7.05 2.25 7.54
CA LYS A 56 8.30 2.12 8.30
C LYS A 56 8.19 1.14 9.50
N GLU A 57 6.98 0.75 9.90
CA GLU A 57 6.72 -0.14 11.04
C GLU A 57 6.54 -1.60 10.60
N PHE A 58 6.56 -1.87 9.29
CA PHE A 58 6.54 -3.22 8.73
C PHE A 58 7.90 -3.90 8.90
N ASP A 59 7.90 -5.24 8.91
CA ASP A 59 9.12 -6.05 9.01
C ASP A 59 9.98 -5.91 7.74
N PHE A 60 11.28 -5.57 7.90
CA PHE A 60 12.27 -5.42 6.81
C PHE A 60 13.46 -6.37 6.95
#